data_AF-A0A9E8TRI4-F1
#
_entry.id   AF-A0A9E8TRI4-F1
#
_cell.length_a   1.000
_cell.length_b   1.000
_cell.length_c   1.000
_cell.angle_alpha   90.00
_cell.angle_beta   90.00
_cell.angle_gamma   90.00
#
_symmetry.space_group_name_H-M   'P 1'
#
loop_
_entity.id
_entity.type
_entity.pdbx_description
1 polymer ?
#
loop_
_entity_poly.entity_id
_entity_poly.type
_entity_poly.pdbx_seq_one_letter_code
_entity_poly.pdbx_strand_id
1 'polypeptide(L)'
;MEYNRSVRAGTKTVATAPEYIRSEWDAELNEGVDPARVRLSTSDTSFHWRCELGHGWRTSPRNRCLIKGPGCPYCLDRKAWPGFNDFAFLYPEIAKEWHPTRNEVSPDTIRPGSTLDAWWVCSLGHEWPAPVTQRALLGSGCPFCLGQQAWPGFNDFATLHPELAREWHPTKNATSPHRVRPASNMKYWWLGPCGHEWPASTDSRTRYGTGCIYCHGQVVLSGFNDLQTLHPRIAAEWHPTRNAPHTPEKTYAGSSFMRWWQCRQGHEWDCPVSGRTRDGGSNCPNCSLAGTSKLEALFFEAFRNKGLATQANVRLPVRWRNNRFSRVDFVGADDGRNIVFEYDGSFYHHRKEAVSRDMDKSQALLKAGFLVVRIREGDLGPLDIRDERLVQVAHSADARSGYDFYRPERITATVDTVMAELNRRLVPAAA
;
A
#
# COMPACT_ATOMS: atom_id res chain seq x y z
N MET A 1 -48.25 13.68 -41.42
CA MET A 1 -48.59 15.07 -41.06
C MET A 1 -49.58 15.66 -42.07
N GLU A 2 -50.74 15.01 -42.26
CA GLU A 2 -51.75 15.49 -43.23
C GLU A 2 -53.21 15.22 -42.79
N TYR A 3 -53.43 15.01 -41.49
CA TYR A 3 -54.77 14.72 -40.94
C TYR A 3 -55.42 15.95 -40.27
N ASN A 4 -54.84 17.14 -40.46
CA ASN A 4 -54.88 18.21 -39.45
C ASN A 4 -55.73 19.45 -39.80
N ARG A 5 -56.86 19.29 -40.52
CA ARG A 5 -57.81 20.40 -40.76
C ARG A 5 -59.31 20.08 -40.79
N SER A 6 -59.78 18.87 -40.45
CA SER A 6 -61.22 18.54 -40.52
C SER A 6 -61.95 18.34 -39.18
N VAL A 7 -61.37 18.77 -38.05
CA VAL A 7 -62.04 18.74 -36.73
C VAL A 7 -62.49 20.14 -36.26
N ARG A 8 -62.26 21.19 -37.07
CA ARG A 8 -62.66 22.58 -36.72
C ARG A 8 -63.94 23.10 -37.36
N ALA A 9 -64.71 22.28 -38.07
CA ALA A 9 -66.05 22.67 -38.51
C ALA A 9 -66.98 21.46 -38.44
N GLY A 10 -67.93 21.49 -37.51
CA GLY A 10 -68.93 20.44 -37.31
C GLY A 10 -69.04 20.01 -35.85
N THR A 11 -70.26 20.07 -35.31
CA THR A 11 -70.68 19.55 -34.01
C THR A 11 -70.47 18.03 -33.92
N LYS A 12 -69.22 17.58 -33.81
CA LYS A 12 -68.93 16.15 -33.59
C LYS A 12 -69.34 15.78 -32.17
N THR A 13 -70.24 14.82 -32.08
CA THR A 13 -70.78 14.22 -30.86
C THR A 13 -70.19 12.83 -30.69
N VAL A 14 -70.38 12.20 -29.53
CA VAL A 14 -69.95 10.80 -29.34
C VAL A 14 -70.55 9.91 -30.43
N ALA A 15 -71.83 10.05 -30.76
CA ALA A 15 -72.49 9.26 -31.80
C ALA A 15 -71.89 9.40 -33.22
N THR A 16 -71.22 10.52 -33.51
CA THR A 16 -70.63 10.84 -34.83
C THR A 16 -69.10 10.78 -34.82
N ALA A 17 -68.50 10.27 -33.75
CA ALA A 17 -67.06 10.08 -33.63
C ALA A 17 -66.54 8.95 -34.57
N PRO A 18 -65.24 8.90 -34.86
CA PRO A 18 -64.62 7.71 -35.46
C PRO A 18 -64.95 6.43 -34.70
N GLU A 19 -65.03 5.30 -35.41
CA GLU A 19 -65.44 4.01 -34.85
C GLU A 19 -64.68 3.61 -33.59
N TYR A 20 -63.36 3.75 -33.57
CA TYR A 20 -62.50 3.43 -32.41
C TYR A 20 -62.77 4.28 -31.14
N ILE A 21 -63.57 5.36 -31.23
CA ILE A 21 -64.04 6.12 -30.06
C ILE A 21 -65.47 5.70 -29.71
N ARG A 22 -66.31 5.47 -30.72
CA ARG A 22 -67.72 5.07 -30.51
C ARG A 22 -67.83 3.69 -29.90
N SER A 23 -67.01 2.75 -30.36
CA SER A 23 -67.00 1.36 -29.89
C SER A 23 -66.63 1.27 -28.41
N GLU A 24 -65.93 2.26 -27.87
CA GLU A 24 -65.53 2.27 -26.46
C GLU A 24 -66.53 2.98 -25.54
N TRP A 25 -67.62 3.54 -26.04
CA TRP A 25 -68.64 4.15 -25.19
C TRP A 25 -69.38 3.06 -24.40
N ASP A 26 -69.32 3.13 -23.06
CA ASP A 26 -70.01 2.16 -22.21
C ASP A 26 -71.48 2.56 -22.04
N ALA A 27 -72.37 1.97 -22.84
CA ALA A 27 -73.80 2.31 -22.84
C ALA A 27 -74.50 1.91 -21.53
N GLU A 28 -74.06 0.83 -20.88
CA GLU A 28 -74.63 0.35 -19.61
C GLU A 28 -74.27 1.31 -18.47
N LEU A 29 -73.00 1.71 -18.35
CA LEU A 29 -72.56 2.61 -17.28
C LEU A 29 -72.89 4.09 -17.53
N ASN A 30 -73.29 4.46 -18.76
CA ASN A 30 -73.80 5.79 -19.09
C ASN A 30 -75.31 5.78 -19.39
N GLU A 31 -76.06 4.88 -18.76
CA GLU A 31 -77.52 4.79 -18.93
C GLU A 31 -78.19 6.16 -18.79
N GLY A 32 -79.14 6.46 -19.67
CA GLY A 32 -79.88 7.73 -19.71
C GLY A 32 -79.13 8.90 -20.37
N VAL A 33 -77.89 8.71 -20.83
CA VAL A 33 -77.13 9.71 -21.58
C VAL A 33 -77.20 9.42 -23.09
N ASP A 34 -77.83 10.32 -23.85
CA ASP A 34 -77.85 10.24 -25.31
C ASP A 34 -76.48 10.68 -25.91
N PRO A 35 -75.69 9.75 -26.51
CA PRO A 35 -74.37 10.08 -27.08
C PRO A 35 -74.45 11.04 -28.26
N ALA A 36 -75.61 11.22 -28.90
CA ALA A 36 -75.81 12.23 -29.94
C ALA A 36 -75.85 13.67 -29.38
N ARG A 37 -76.03 13.84 -28.06
CA ARG A 37 -76.04 15.16 -27.39
C ARG A 37 -74.70 15.51 -26.72
N VAL A 38 -73.79 14.54 -26.59
CA VAL A 38 -72.49 14.73 -25.94
C VAL A 38 -71.46 15.22 -26.94
N ARG A 39 -71.03 16.49 -26.84
CA ARG A 39 -70.05 17.10 -27.75
C ARG A 39 -68.62 16.66 -27.43
N LEU A 40 -67.88 16.21 -28.45
CA LEU A 40 -66.52 15.69 -28.30
C LEU A 40 -65.51 16.75 -27.87
N SER A 41 -65.54 17.95 -28.43
CA SER A 41 -64.49 18.96 -28.21
C SER A 41 -64.75 19.87 -27.01
N THR A 42 -66.00 19.99 -26.55
CA THR A 42 -66.40 20.98 -25.54
C THR A 42 -66.87 20.38 -24.24
N SER A 43 -67.18 19.08 -24.17
CA SER A 43 -67.64 18.47 -22.92
C SER A 43 -66.47 18.17 -21.98
N ASP A 44 -66.53 18.75 -20.77
CA ASP A 44 -65.60 18.48 -19.66
C ASP A 44 -66.15 17.45 -18.65
N THR A 45 -67.43 17.06 -18.81
CA THR A 45 -68.06 16.00 -18.01
C THR A 45 -67.41 14.66 -18.31
N SER A 46 -67.09 13.89 -17.26
CA SER A 46 -66.50 12.56 -17.41
C SER A 46 -67.56 11.48 -17.55
N PHE A 47 -67.46 10.70 -18.63
CA PHE A 47 -68.30 9.54 -18.92
C PHE A 47 -67.50 8.24 -18.80
N HIS A 48 -68.20 7.12 -18.75
CA HIS A 48 -67.63 5.78 -18.71
C HIS A 48 -67.26 5.30 -20.12
N TRP A 49 -66.07 4.70 -20.22
CA TRP A 49 -65.55 4.12 -21.45
C TRP A 49 -65.02 2.72 -21.13
N ARG A 50 -65.09 1.82 -22.11
CA ARG A 50 -64.62 0.45 -21.99
C ARG A 50 -63.91 0.04 -23.28
N CYS A 51 -62.69 -0.47 -23.19
CA CYS A 51 -61.97 -0.92 -24.38
C CYS A 51 -62.34 -2.37 -24.73
N GLU A 52 -61.86 -2.85 -25.88
CA GLU A 52 -62.09 -4.22 -26.35
C GLU A 52 -61.55 -5.30 -25.41
N LEU A 53 -60.53 -4.98 -24.59
CA LEU A 53 -60.02 -5.87 -23.54
C LEU A 53 -60.86 -5.82 -22.24
N GLY A 54 -61.97 -5.08 -22.23
CA GLY A 54 -62.89 -5.00 -21.10
C GLY A 54 -62.51 -4.00 -20.01
N HIS A 55 -61.37 -3.30 -20.12
CA HIS A 55 -60.96 -2.34 -19.11
C HIS A 55 -61.84 -1.09 -19.12
N GLY A 56 -62.47 -0.77 -17.98
CA GLY A 56 -63.34 0.40 -17.79
C GLY A 56 -62.61 1.61 -17.20
N TRP A 57 -62.79 2.81 -17.78
CA TRP A 57 -62.27 4.06 -17.22
C TRP A 57 -63.23 5.24 -17.40
N ARG A 58 -63.00 6.30 -16.61
CA ARG A 58 -63.75 7.56 -16.71
C ARG A 58 -62.87 8.68 -17.23
N THR A 59 -63.36 9.42 -18.23
CA THR A 59 -62.73 10.64 -18.74
C THR A 59 -63.74 11.47 -19.53
N SER A 60 -63.45 12.75 -19.74
CA SER A 60 -64.24 13.58 -20.63
C SER A 60 -64.00 13.24 -22.11
N PRO A 61 -65.00 13.43 -23.00
CA PRO A 61 -64.85 13.27 -24.44
C PRO A 61 -63.76 14.21 -24.99
N ARG A 62 -63.64 15.42 -24.44
CA ARG A 62 -62.58 16.38 -24.79
C ARG A 62 -61.20 15.77 -24.60
N ASN A 63 -60.95 15.17 -23.44
CA ASN A 63 -59.67 14.53 -23.14
C ASN A 63 -59.46 13.26 -23.98
N ARG A 64 -60.52 12.47 -24.21
CA ARG A 64 -60.46 11.23 -25.02
C ARG A 64 -60.07 11.48 -26.48
N CYS A 65 -60.44 12.64 -27.06
CA CYS A 65 -60.28 12.96 -28.48
C CYS A 65 -59.09 13.88 -28.82
N LEU A 66 -58.19 14.20 -27.88
CA LEU A 66 -56.98 14.98 -28.18
C LEU A 66 -56.08 14.26 -29.22
N ILE A 67 -55.26 15.01 -29.97
CA ILE A 67 -54.44 14.51 -31.11
C ILE A 67 -53.40 13.44 -30.70
N LYS A 68 -53.10 13.33 -29.40
CA LYS A 68 -52.34 12.23 -28.77
C LYS A 68 -53.25 11.43 -27.83
N GLY A 69 -54.45 11.09 -28.31
CA GLY A 69 -55.59 10.70 -27.48
C GLY A 69 -55.22 9.63 -26.45
N PRO A 70 -55.59 9.80 -25.18
CA PRO A 70 -55.41 8.76 -24.20
C PRO A 70 -56.43 7.67 -24.53
N GLY A 71 -56.00 6.66 -25.29
CA GLY A 71 -56.72 5.38 -25.31
C GLY A 71 -56.84 4.80 -23.89
N CYS A 72 -57.34 3.58 -23.76
CA CYS A 72 -57.44 2.91 -22.48
C CYS A 72 -56.18 3.14 -21.60
N PRO A 73 -56.29 3.77 -20.43
CA PRO A 73 -55.13 4.13 -19.60
C PRO A 73 -54.39 2.89 -19.07
N TYR A 74 -55.06 1.74 -19.04
CA TYR A 74 -54.48 0.46 -18.65
C TYR A 74 -53.72 -0.17 -19.82
N CYS A 75 -54.31 -0.25 -21.03
CA CYS A 75 -53.59 -0.76 -22.22
C CYS A 75 -52.37 0.09 -22.59
N LEU A 76 -52.39 1.39 -22.24
CA LEU A 76 -51.27 2.31 -22.46
C LEU A 76 -50.36 2.44 -21.25
N ASP A 77 -50.47 1.54 -20.27
CA ASP A 77 -49.54 1.40 -19.15
C ASP A 77 -49.42 2.62 -18.23
N ARG A 78 -50.40 3.52 -18.29
CA ARG A 78 -50.50 4.72 -17.43
C ARG A 78 -51.15 4.41 -16.08
N LYS A 79 -51.99 3.38 -16.02
CA LYS A 79 -52.62 2.87 -14.80
C LYS A 79 -52.47 1.35 -14.73
N ALA A 80 -52.45 0.82 -13.51
CA ALA A 80 -52.47 -0.61 -13.26
C ALA A 80 -53.89 -1.16 -13.34
N TRP A 81 -54.03 -2.37 -13.88
CA TRP A 81 -55.23 -3.18 -13.89
C TRP A 81 -54.87 -4.59 -13.39
N PRO A 82 -55.48 -5.06 -12.29
CA PRO A 82 -55.20 -6.38 -11.72
C PRO A 82 -55.38 -7.52 -12.73
N GLY A 83 -54.41 -8.42 -12.81
CA GLY A 83 -54.39 -9.58 -13.70
C GLY A 83 -54.05 -9.25 -15.17
N PHE A 84 -53.61 -8.03 -15.47
CA PHE A 84 -53.26 -7.63 -16.83
C PHE A 84 -51.89 -6.99 -16.88
N ASN A 85 -51.72 -5.87 -16.17
CA ASN A 85 -50.53 -5.05 -16.29
C ASN A 85 -50.05 -4.50 -14.94
N ASP A 86 -50.61 -5.00 -13.84
CA ASP A 86 -50.13 -4.71 -12.50
C ASP A 86 -48.80 -5.41 -12.19
N PHE A 87 -48.14 -4.96 -11.11
CA PHE A 87 -46.84 -5.46 -10.70
C PHE A 87 -46.90 -6.92 -10.23
N ALA A 88 -47.91 -7.29 -9.43
CA ALA A 88 -48.03 -8.67 -8.93
C ALA A 88 -48.19 -9.69 -10.06
N PHE A 89 -48.97 -9.36 -11.07
CA PHE A 89 -49.21 -10.23 -12.23
C PHE A 89 -47.99 -10.34 -13.15
N LEU A 90 -47.32 -9.22 -13.45
CA LEU A 90 -46.17 -9.22 -14.37
C LEU A 90 -44.88 -9.76 -13.74
N TYR A 91 -44.72 -9.62 -12.42
CA TYR A 91 -43.51 -10.02 -11.69
C TYR A 91 -43.83 -10.84 -10.43
N PRO A 92 -44.46 -12.02 -10.57
CA PRO A 92 -44.99 -12.79 -9.45
C PRO A 92 -43.92 -13.23 -8.45
N GLU A 93 -42.71 -13.59 -8.93
CA GLU A 93 -41.62 -13.99 -8.04
C GLU A 93 -41.08 -12.82 -7.21
N ILE A 94 -41.01 -11.61 -7.78
CA ILE A 94 -40.57 -10.41 -7.06
C ILE A 94 -41.68 -9.92 -6.11
N ALA A 95 -42.95 -10.08 -6.50
CA ALA A 95 -44.09 -9.76 -5.65
C ALA A 95 -44.17 -10.62 -4.38
N LYS A 96 -43.63 -11.85 -4.38
CA LYS A 96 -43.48 -12.66 -3.15
C LYS A 96 -42.56 -12.00 -2.11
N GLU A 97 -41.67 -11.11 -2.54
CA GLU A 97 -40.79 -10.34 -1.66
C GLU A 97 -41.46 -9.04 -1.16
N TRP A 98 -42.73 -8.78 -1.51
CA TRP A 98 -43.47 -7.63 -0.99
C TRP A 98 -43.66 -7.77 0.52
N HIS A 99 -43.28 -6.76 1.30
CA HIS A 99 -43.39 -6.86 2.75
C HIS A 99 -44.87 -6.98 3.17
N PRO A 100 -45.25 -7.98 4.01
CA PRO A 100 -46.66 -8.31 4.28
C PRO A 100 -47.43 -7.21 5.03
N THR A 101 -46.76 -6.42 5.87
CA THR A 101 -47.42 -5.46 6.79
C THR A 101 -46.90 -4.02 6.72
N ARG A 102 -45.88 -3.72 5.89
CA ARG A 102 -45.20 -2.40 5.89
C ARG A 102 -45.54 -1.53 4.68
N ASN A 103 -46.44 -2.01 3.84
CA ASN A 103 -46.92 -1.30 2.66
C ASN A 103 -48.41 -1.07 2.78
N GLU A 104 -48.86 0.17 2.59
CA GLU A 104 -50.28 0.51 2.53
C GLU A 104 -50.90 0.16 1.18
N VAL A 105 -50.07 0.06 0.14
CA VAL A 105 -50.48 -0.20 -1.24
C VAL A 105 -50.27 -1.67 -1.57
N SER A 106 -51.24 -2.26 -2.28
CA SER A 106 -51.18 -3.65 -2.72
C SER A 106 -50.43 -3.77 -4.05
N PRO A 107 -49.59 -4.79 -4.27
CA PRO A 107 -48.78 -4.92 -5.48
C PRO A 107 -49.60 -5.11 -6.77
N ASP A 108 -50.84 -5.56 -6.68
CA ASP A 108 -51.79 -5.67 -7.81
C ASP A 108 -52.44 -4.32 -8.20
N THR A 109 -52.21 -3.25 -7.43
CA THR A 109 -52.78 -1.92 -7.70
C THR A 109 -51.79 -0.94 -8.34
N ILE A 110 -50.56 -1.38 -8.55
CA ILE A 110 -49.47 -0.53 -9.07
C ILE A 110 -48.81 -1.15 -10.28
N ARG A 111 -48.12 -0.31 -11.05
CA ARG A 111 -47.33 -0.72 -12.21
C ARG A 111 -45.92 -1.14 -11.78
N PRO A 112 -45.26 -2.06 -12.48
CA PRO A 112 -43.85 -2.39 -12.26
C PRO A 112 -42.90 -1.18 -12.34
N GLY A 113 -43.23 -0.20 -13.19
CA GLY A 113 -42.46 1.04 -13.35
C GLY A 113 -42.73 2.11 -12.29
N SER A 114 -43.51 1.81 -11.24
CA SER A 114 -43.82 2.77 -10.18
C SER A 114 -42.57 3.23 -9.43
N THR A 115 -42.47 4.52 -9.15
CA THR A 115 -41.42 5.10 -8.29
C THR A 115 -41.76 5.03 -6.81
N LEU A 116 -42.85 4.36 -6.43
CA LEU A 116 -43.24 4.16 -5.04
C LEU A 116 -42.12 3.42 -4.29
N ASP A 117 -41.62 4.02 -3.22
CA ASP A 117 -40.76 3.36 -2.24
C ASP A 117 -41.59 2.37 -1.43
N ALA A 118 -41.33 1.08 -1.65
CA ALA A 118 -41.98 -0.01 -0.96
C ALA A 118 -41.00 -0.72 -0.03
N TRP A 119 -41.53 -1.34 1.02
CA TRP A 119 -40.79 -2.27 1.87
C TRP A 119 -40.79 -3.66 1.24
N TRP A 120 -39.63 -4.30 1.26
CA TRP A 120 -39.37 -5.63 0.74
C TRP A 120 -38.86 -6.54 1.84
N VAL A 121 -39.11 -7.84 1.72
CA VAL A 121 -38.57 -8.89 2.57
C VAL A 121 -38.11 -10.06 1.71
N CYS A 122 -36.86 -10.50 1.86
CA CYS A 122 -36.37 -11.67 1.13
C CYS A 122 -36.66 -12.96 1.90
N SER A 123 -36.41 -14.11 1.28
CA SER A 123 -36.59 -15.43 1.90
C SER A 123 -35.73 -15.68 3.15
N LEU A 124 -34.66 -14.92 3.35
CA LEU A 124 -33.83 -14.95 4.57
C LEU A 124 -34.33 -14.00 5.66
N GLY A 125 -35.44 -13.30 5.44
CA GLY A 125 -36.05 -12.39 6.41
C GLY A 125 -35.39 -11.00 6.48
N HIS A 126 -34.47 -10.67 5.57
CA HIS A 126 -33.94 -9.31 5.51
C HIS A 126 -35.01 -8.35 5.00
N GLU A 127 -35.15 -7.20 5.65
CA GLU A 127 -36.14 -6.17 5.26
C GLU A 127 -35.44 -4.90 4.77
N TRP A 128 -35.87 -4.35 3.63
CA TRP A 128 -35.32 -3.09 3.12
C TRP A 128 -36.34 -2.27 2.34
N PRO A 129 -36.21 -0.94 2.33
CA PRO A 129 -36.96 -0.08 1.42
C PRO A 129 -36.27 -0.01 0.05
N ALA A 130 -37.07 -0.05 -1.03
CA ALA A 130 -36.62 0.24 -2.39
C ALA A 130 -37.79 0.62 -3.31
N PRO A 131 -37.55 1.42 -4.37
CA PRO A 131 -38.56 1.69 -5.39
C PRO A 131 -38.99 0.42 -6.13
N VAL A 132 -40.29 0.30 -6.45
CA VAL A 132 -40.83 -0.83 -7.25
C VAL A 132 -40.11 -0.94 -8.59
N THR A 133 -39.86 0.18 -9.27
CA THR A 133 -39.09 0.24 -10.53
C THR A 133 -37.69 -0.38 -10.42
N GLN A 134 -36.96 -0.10 -9.33
CA GLN A 134 -35.61 -0.64 -9.10
C GLN A 134 -35.64 -2.17 -8.97
N ARG A 135 -36.70 -2.70 -8.37
CA ARG A 135 -36.86 -4.12 -8.09
C ARG A 135 -37.36 -4.86 -9.32
N ALA A 136 -38.45 -4.38 -9.92
CA ALA A 136 -39.13 -5.04 -11.01
C ALA A 136 -38.41 -4.89 -12.36
N LEU A 137 -37.94 -3.69 -12.70
CA LEU A 137 -37.41 -3.38 -14.04
C LEU A 137 -35.88 -3.34 -14.10
N LEU A 138 -35.22 -2.88 -13.03
CA LEU A 138 -33.75 -2.74 -12.99
C LEU A 138 -33.05 -3.95 -12.34
N GLY A 139 -33.81 -4.91 -11.79
CA GLY A 139 -33.28 -6.17 -11.27
C GLY A 139 -32.47 -6.06 -9.98
N SER A 140 -32.67 -5.01 -9.16
CA SER A 140 -31.98 -4.92 -7.86
C SER A 140 -32.45 -6.03 -6.92
N GLY A 141 -31.50 -6.71 -6.28
CA GLY A 141 -31.75 -7.77 -5.30
C GLY A 141 -31.77 -7.26 -3.85
N CYS A 142 -31.91 -8.18 -2.89
CA CYS A 142 -31.72 -7.87 -1.47
C CYS A 142 -30.29 -7.33 -1.24
N PRO A 143 -30.11 -6.09 -0.74
CA PRO A 143 -28.79 -5.47 -0.60
C PRO A 143 -27.92 -6.17 0.46
N PHE A 144 -28.52 -6.89 1.40
CA PHE A 144 -27.80 -7.66 2.41
C PHE A 144 -27.28 -9.00 1.86
N CYS A 145 -28.12 -9.77 1.16
CA CYS A 145 -27.70 -11.01 0.49
C CYS A 145 -26.60 -10.79 -0.55
N LEU A 146 -26.69 -9.70 -1.31
CA LEU A 146 -25.65 -9.30 -2.27
C LEU A 146 -24.39 -8.74 -1.60
N GLY A 147 -24.38 -8.65 -0.27
CA GLY A 147 -23.29 -8.08 0.50
C GLY A 147 -23.00 -6.65 0.08
N GLN A 148 -24.01 -5.82 -0.16
CA GLN A 148 -23.85 -4.38 -0.38
C GLN A 148 -24.01 -3.62 0.94
N GLN A 149 -24.95 -4.06 1.79
CA GLN A 149 -25.20 -3.52 3.13
C GLN A 149 -25.01 -4.59 4.23
N ALA A 150 -24.77 -4.14 5.46
CA ALA A 150 -24.64 -5.02 6.63
C ALA A 150 -25.99 -5.33 7.27
N TRP A 151 -26.20 -6.58 7.65
CA TRP A 151 -27.32 -7.06 8.44
C TRP A 151 -26.79 -7.78 9.70
N PRO A 152 -27.21 -7.33 10.90
CA PRO A 152 -26.79 -7.94 12.16
C PRO A 152 -27.07 -9.45 12.22
N GLY A 153 -26.08 -10.24 12.62
CA GLY A 153 -26.18 -11.69 12.75
C GLY A 153 -26.00 -12.46 11.43
N PHE A 154 -25.76 -11.77 10.31
CA PHE A 154 -25.63 -12.40 8.99
C PHE A 154 -24.29 -12.07 8.32
N ASN A 155 -24.12 -10.83 7.88
CA ASN A 155 -22.96 -10.40 7.10
C ASN A 155 -22.26 -9.15 7.65
N ASP A 156 -22.61 -8.75 8.88
CA ASP A 156 -21.96 -7.66 9.59
C ASP A 156 -20.57 -8.05 10.12
N PHE A 157 -19.78 -7.03 10.41
CA PHE A 157 -18.40 -7.16 10.82
C PHE A 157 -18.24 -7.92 12.14
N ALA A 158 -19.09 -7.65 13.14
CA ALA A 158 -18.97 -8.32 14.43
C ALA A 158 -19.36 -9.79 14.40
N THR A 159 -20.35 -10.17 13.58
CA THR A 159 -20.72 -11.56 13.37
C THR A 159 -19.63 -12.33 12.64
N LEU A 160 -19.05 -11.76 11.57
CA LEU A 160 -18.06 -12.45 10.74
C LEU A 160 -16.64 -12.41 11.32
N HIS A 161 -16.30 -11.41 12.13
CA HIS A 161 -14.97 -11.21 12.71
C HIS A 161 -15.04 -10.86 14.21
N PRO A 162 -15.53 -11.76 15.07
CA PRO A 162 -15.75 -11.47 16.49
C PRO A 162 -14.47 -11.06 17.24
N GLU A 163 -13.33 -11.67 16.91
CA GLU A 163 -12.05 -11.32 17.55
C GLU A 163 -11.59 -9.90 17.20
N LEU A 164 -11.77 -9.47 15.95
CA LEU A 164 -11.44 -8.10 15.56
C LEU A 164 -12.46 -7.11 16.15
N ALA A 165 -13.74 -7.49 16.28
CA ALA A 165 -14.76 -6.66 16.89
C ALA A 165 -14.50 -6.35 18.38
N ARG A 166 -13.74 -7.21 19.08
CA ARG A 166 -13.25 -6.90 20.44
C ARG A 166 -12.30 -5.71 20.49
N GLU A 167 -11.59 -5.43 19.39
CA GLU A 167 -10.72 -4.26 19.26
C GLU A 167 -11.48 -3.02 18.76
N TRP A 168 -12.81 -3.10 18.55
CA TRP A 168 -13.59 -1.92 18.17
C TRP A 168 -13.59 -0.91 19.30
N HIS A 169 -13.24 0.34 19.01
CA HIS A 169 -13.15 1.34 20.07
C HIS A 169 -14.53 1.57 20.73
N PRO A 170 -14.64 1.54 22.07
CA PRO A 170 -15.93 1.54 22.77
C PRO A 170 -16.74 2.84 22.63
N THR A 171 -16.07 4.00 22.51
CA THR A 171 -16.73 5.32 22.51
C THR A 171 -16.46 6.22 21.30
N LYS A 172 -15.43 5.97 20.47
CA LYS A 172 -15.04 6.87 19.37
C LYS A 172 -15.74 6.60 18.04
N ASN A 173 -16.51 5.52 17.93
CA ASN A 173 -17.26 5.18 16.73
C ASN A 173 -18.74 5.48 16.94
N ALA A 174 -19.33 6.28 16.04
CA ALA A 174 -20.77 6.57 16.06
C ALA A 174 -21.61 5.35 15.65
N THR A 175 -21.02 4.35 14.99
CA THR A 175 -21.71 3.15 14.49
C THR A 175 -21.20 1.89 15.19
N SER A 176 -22.13 1.01 15.52
CA SER A 176 -21.84 -0.33 16.04
C SER A 176 -21.20 -1.21 14.97
N PRO A 177 -20.25 -2.11 15.32
CA PRO A 177 -19.69 -3.06 14.36
C PRO A 177 -20.74 -4.00 13.77
N HIS A 178 -21.91 -4.17 14.41
CA HIS A 178 -23.05 -4.93 13.88
C HIS A 178 -23.77 -4.26 12.69
N ARG A 179 -23.43 -3.02 12.37
CA ARG A 179 -23.99 -2.26 11.23
C ARG A 179 -22.96 -1.95 10.16
N VAL A 180 -21.77 -2.56 10.25
CA VAL A 180 -20.65 -2.30 9.35
C VAL A 180 -20.30 -3.57 8.61
N ARG A 181 -19.92 -3.45 7.33
CA ARG A 181 -19.44 -4.60 6.55
C ARG A 181 -17.95 -4.84 6.76
N PRO A 182 -17.47 -6.10 6.67
CA PRO A 182 -16.03 -6.40 6.67
C PRO A 182 -15.23 -5.67 5.60
N ALA A 183 -15.78 -5.51 4.39
CA ALA A 183 -15.09 -4.88 3.26
C ALA A 183 -15.34 -3.36 3.15
N SER A 184 -15.58 -2.67 4.27
CA SER A 184 -15.76 -1.20 4.25
C SER A 184 -14.41 -0.50 4.24
N ASN A 185 -14.25 0.48 3.35
CA ASN A 185 -13.08 1.36 3.30
C ASN A 185 -13.18 2.57 4.23
N MET A 186 -14.31 2.75 4.92
CA MET A 186 -14.45 3.80 5.93
C MET A 186 -13.51 3.52 7.10
N LYS A 187 -12.90 4.58 7.65
CA LYS A 187 -12.02 4.47 8.82
C LYS A 187 -12.86 4.50 10.09
N TYR A 188 -12.57 3.55 10.96
CA TYR A 188 -13.11 3.45 12.32
C TYR A 188 -11.96 3.48 13.31
N TRP A 189 -12.26 3.86 14.55
CA TRP A 189 -11.30 3.82 15.65
C TRP A 189 -11.23 2.42 16.24
N TRP A 190 -10.01 1.97 16.48
CA TRP A 190 -9.70 0.69 17.12
C TRP A 190 -8.99 0.96 18.44
N LEU A 191 -9.19 0.07 19.41
CA LEU A 191 -8.46 0.01 20.67
C LEU A 191 -7.86 -1.40 20.77
N GLY A 192 -6.57 -1.51 20.52
CA GLY A 192 -5.87 -2.79 20.54
C GLY A 192 -5.60 -3.27 21.98
N PRO A 193 -5.31 -4.57 22.16
CA PRO A 193 -4.89 -5.11 23.46
C PRO A 193 -3.58 -4.48 23.98
N CYS A 194 -2.80 -3.85 23.11
CA CYS A 194 -1.64 -3.03 23.47
C CYS A 194 -1.99 -1.69 24.12
N GLY A 195 -3.27 -1.35 24.27
CA GLY A 195 -3.75 -0.09 24.83
C GLY A 195 -3.69 1.10 23.87
N HIS A 196 -3.17 0.91 22.66
CA HIS A 196 -3.14 1.97 21.66
C HIS A 196 -4.47 2.11 20.91
N GLU A 197 -4.76 3.34 20.53
CA GLU A 197 -5.92 3.69 19.73
C GLU A 197 -5.48 4.17 18.34
N TRP A 198 -6.08 3.67 17.27
CA TRP A 198 -5.73 4.12 15.92
C TRP A 198 -6.90 4.03 14.93
N PRO A 199 -6.89 4.84 13.85
CA PRO A 199 -7.87 4.74 12.79
C PRO A 199 -7.45 3.72 11.72
N ALA A 200 -8.35 2.80 11.37
CA ALA A 200 -8.17 1.87 10.24
C ALA A 200 -9.53 1.46 9.65
N SER A 201 -9.55 0.97 8.41
CA SER A 201 -10.78 0.46 7.81
C SER A 201 -11.03 -1.00 8.19
N THR A 202 -12.29 -1.45 8.15
CA THR A 202 -12.58 -2.88 8.35
C THR A 202 -11.99 -3.73 7.23
N ASP A 203 -11.91 -3.17 6.01
CA ASP A 203 -11.31 -3.87 4.86
C ASP A 203 -9.83 -4.16 5.08
N SER A 204 -9.04 -3.20 5.58
CA SER A 204 -7.60 -3.42 5.80
C SER A 204 -7.34 -4.44 6.90
N ARG A 205 -8.14 -4.36 7.97
CA ARG A 205 -8.11 -5.28 9.12
C ARG A 205 -8.45 -6.71 8.72
N THR A 206 -9.42 -6.91 7.82
CA THR A 206 -9.93 -8.24 7.45
C THR A 206 -9.19 -8.86 6.27
N ARG A 207 -8.91 -8.10 5.21
CA ARG A 207 -8.23 -8.62 4.01
C ARG A 207 -6.73 -8.81 4.22
N TYR A 208 -6.07 -7.89 4.92
CA TYR A 208 -4.61 -7.89 5.06
C TYR A 208 -4.13 -8.20 6.48
N GLY A 209 -5.04 -8.36 7.44
CA GLY A 209 -4.66 -8.66 8.83
C GLY A 209 -3.87 -7.53 9.51
N THR A 210 -4.06 -6.27 9.11
CA THR A 210 -3.30 -5.15 9.69
C THR A 210 -3.64 -4.95 11.16
N GLY A 211 -2.64 -4.87 12.03
CA GLY A 211 -2.81 -4.60 13.47
C GLY A 211 -2.57 -3.15 13.86
N CYS A 212 -2.14 -2.94 15.11
CA CYS A 212 -1.78 -1.63 15.63
C CYS A 212 -0.61 -1.02 14.83
N ILE A 213 -0.83 0.18 14.28
CA ILE A 213 0.14 0.90 13.44
C ILE A 213 1.42 1.30 14.20
N TYR A 214 1.33 1.45 15.53
CA TYR A 214 2.48 1.80 16.37
C TYR A 214 3.32 0.56 16.70
N CYS A 215 2.69 -0.56 17.06
CA CYS A 215 3.40 -1.81 17.36
C CYS A 215 4.16 -2.34 16.13
N HIS A 216 3.60 -2.16 14.93
CA HIS A 216 4.25 -2.57 13.68
C HIS A 216 5.21 -1.50 13.11
N GLY A 217 5.45 -0.39 13.84
CA GLY A 217 6.41 0.63 13.41
C GLY A 217 6.02 1.44 12.18
N GLN A 218 4.75 1.42 11.78
CA GLN A 218 4.24 2.20 10.64
C GLN A 218 4.13 3.69 11.00
N VAL A 219 3.82 4.00 12.25
CA VAL A 219 3.76 5.37 12.80
C VAL A 219 4.56 5.46 14.09
N VAL A 220 5.29 6.56 14.25
CA VAL A 220 6.04 6.86 15.48
C VAL A 220 5.09 7.37 16.56
N LEU A 221 5.15 6.73 17.73
CA LEU A 221 4.55 7.17 18.98
C LEU A 221 5.69 7.47 19.96
N SER A 222 5.88 8.77 20.24
CA SER A 222 6.87 9.24 21.21
C SER A 222 6.58 8.65 22.59
N GLY A 223 7.62 8.17 23.27
CA GLY A 223 7.53 7.45 24.53
C GLY A 223 7.25 5.95 24.39
N PHE A 224 7.17 5.40 23.16
CA PHE A 224 6.88 3.99 22.93
C PHE A 224 7.83 3.34 21.91
N ASN A 225 7.80 3.78 20.65
CA ASN A 225 8.55 3.13 19.56
C ASN A 225 9.60 4.04 18.90
N ASP A 226 9.83 5.22 19.47
CA ASP A 226 10.86 6.14 19.02
C ASP A 226 12.27 5.73 19.48
N LEU A 227 13.29 6.28 18.81
CA LEU A 227 14.69 5.95 19.03
C LEU A 227 15.17 6.37 20.44
N GLN A 228 14.70 7.50 20.95
CA GLN A 228 15.11 8.01 22.26
C GLN A 228 14.62 7.07 23.38
N THR A 229 13.37 6.62 23.29
CA THR A 229 12.77 5.70 24.26
C THR A 229 13.39 4.31 24.19
N LEU A 230 13.48 3.72 23.00
CA LEU A 230 13.92 2.32 22.86
C LEU A 230 15.44 2.15 22.95
N HIS A 231 16.22 3.13 22.47
CA HIS A 231 17.68 3.03 22.42
C HIS A 231 18.38 4.34 22.84
N PRO A 232 18.26 4.77 24.10
CA PRO A 232 18.79 6.05 24.58
C PRO A 232 20.31 6.20 24.39
N ARG A 233 21.07 5.10 24.44
CA ARG A 233 22.54 5.14 24.18
C ARG A 233 22.87 5.42 22.72
N ILE A 234 22.07 4.91 21.79
CA ILE A 234 22.23 5.16 20.35
C ILE A 234 21.74 6.56 20.02
N ALA A 235 20.62 6.99 20.61
CA ALA A 235 20.10 8.34 20.47
C ALA A 235 21.13 9.41 20.93
N ALA A 236 21.93 9.12 21.96
CA ALA A 236 23.02 10.00 22.40
C ALA A 236 24.13 10.21 21.35
N GLU A 237 24.21 9.35 20.33
CA GLU A 237 25.13 9.51 19.20
C GLU A 237 24.47 10.17 17.98
N TRP A 238 23.23 10.65 18.12
CA TRP A 238 22.56 11.41 17.06
C TRP A 238 23.33 12.69 16.77
N HIS A 239 23.63 12.94 15.49
CA HIS A 239 24.39 14.14 15.15
C HIS A 239 23.61 15.43 15.52
N PRO A 240 24.24 16.42 16.20
CA PRO A 240 23.54 17.57 16.79
C PRO A 240 22.84 18.48 15.77
N THR A 241 23.39 18.65 14.56
CA THR A 241 22.85 19.61 13.56
C THR A 241 22.42 18.97 12.22
N ARG A 242 23.06 17.88 11.78
CA ARG A 242 22.91 17.34 10.40
C ARG A 242 21.64 16.55 10.13
N ASN A 243 20.85 16.27 11.16
CA ASN A 243 19.58 15.55 11.02
C ASN A 243 18.36 16.46 11.08
N ALA A 244 18.54 17.78 11.21
CA ALA A 244 17.43 18.73 11.29
C ALA A 244 16.50 18.60 10.07
N PRO A 245 15.16 18.63 10.24
CA PRO A 245 14.43 18.89 11.49
C PRO A 245 14.10 17.64 12.33
N HIS A 246 14.69 16.48 12.03
CA HIS A 246 14.40 15.22 12.71
C HIS A 246 15.12 15.09 14.05
N THR A 247 14.40 14.55 15.04
CA THR A 247 14.93 14.28 16.38
C THR A 247 14.77 12.79 16.72
N PRO A 248 15.56 12.25 17.67
CA PRO A 248 15.42 10.87 18.12
C PRO A 248 14.01 10.53 18.64
N GLU A 249 13.35 11.44 19.34
CA GLU A 249 12.00 11.26 19.93
C GLU A 249 10.89 11.19 18.87
N LYS A 250 11.19 11.63 17.64
CA LYS A 250 10.27 11.62 16.50
C LYS A 250 10.74 10.67 15.39
N THR A 251 11.68 9.79 15.69
CA THR A 251 12.25 8.85 14.72
C THR A 251 11.99 7.41 15.17
N TYR A 252 11.38 6.59 14.31
CA TYR A 252 11.18 5.17 14.59
C TYR A 252 12.52 4.43 14.74
N ALA A 253 12.68 3.65 15.82
CA ALA A 253 13.92 2.91 16.08
C ALA A 253 14.29 1.89 14.99
N GLY A 254 13.30 1.33 14.30
CA GLY A 254 13.50 0.41 13.17
C GLY A 254 13.58 1.09 11.80
N SER A 255 13.72 2.42 11.73
CA SER A 255 13.71 3.14 10.46
C SER A 255 14.88 2.74 9.55
N SER A 256 14.60 2.53 8.27
CA SER A 256 15.62 2.33 7.23
C SER A 256 16.22 3.63 6.70
N PHE A 257 15.77 4.79 7.20
CA PHE A 257 16.30 6.07 6.76
C PHE A 257 17.71 6.33 7.30
N MET A 258 18.57 6.81 6.40
CA MET A 258 19.92 7.25 6.71
C MET A 258 19.89 8.47 7.64
N ARG A 259 20.68 8.42 8.70
CA ARG A 259 20.88 9.54 9.64
C ARG A 259 22.36 9.71 9.91
N TRP A 260 22.75 10.92 10.25
CA TRP A 260 24.10 11.26 10.68
C TRP A 260 24.28 10.94 12.15
N TRP A 261 25.43 10.36 12.49
CA TRP A 261 25.82 9.97 13.83
C TRP A 261 27.15 10.62 14.19
N GLN A 262 27.35 10.88 15.47
CA GLN A 262 28.61 11.36 16.03
C GLN A 262 28.91 10.59 17.31
N CYS A 263 30.06 9.92 17.36
CA CYS A 263 30.48 9.20 18.56
C CYS A 263 31.11 10.16 19.58
N ARG A 264 31.36 9.67 20.80
CA ARG A 264 32.02 10.46 21.86
C ARG A 264 33.43 10.97 21.50
N GLN A 265 34.11 10.32 20.55
CA GLN A 265 35.42 10.74 20.05
C GLN A 265 35.31 11.79 18.93
N GLY A 266 34.10 12.24 18.59
CA GLY A 266 33.86 13.27 17.57
C GLY A 266 33.79 12.75 16.14
N HIS A 267 34.08 11.47 15.89
CA HIS A 267 33.94 10.90 14.54
C HIS A 267 32.48 10.92 14.07
N GLU A 268 32.29 11.32 12.82
CA GLU A 268 30.98 11.40 12.16
C GLU A 268 30.83 10.33 11.08
N TRP A 269 29.65 9.74 10.96
CA TRP A 269 29.30 8.84 9.86
C TRP A 269 27.79 8.79 9.66
N ASP A 270 27.34 8.34 8.49
CA ASP A 270 25.94 8.10 8.19
C ASP A 270 25.62 6.61 8.03
N CYS A 271 24.48 6.19 8.57
CA CYS A 271 23.92 4.85 8.34
C CYS A 271 22.42 4.83 8.72
N PRO A 272 21.65 3.80 8.32
CA PRO A 272 20.25 3.67 8.70
C PRO A 272 20.08 3.54 10.22
N VAL A 273 18.98 4.07 10.77
CA VAL A 273 18.65 3.92 12.20
C VAL A 273 18.56 2.44 12.61
N SER A 274 17.86 1.63 11.82
CA SER A 274 17.81 0.16 11.95
C SER A 274 19.19 -0.51 11.91
N GLY A 275 20.15 0.09 11.20
CA GLY A 275 21.53 -0.38 11.18
C GLY A 275 22.23 -0.23 12.52
N ARG A 276 21.86 0.81 13.30
CA ARG A 276 22.35 1.05 14.66
C ARG A 276 21.65 0.19 15.71
N THR A 277 20.34 0.00 15.58
CA THR A 277 19.48 -0.55 16.65
C THR A 277 19.36 -2.07 16.66
N ARG A 278 19.69 -2.75 15.55
CA ARG A 278 19.74 -4.22 15.49
C ARG A 278 20.86 -4.81 16.36
N ASP A 279 20.71 -6.07 16.74
CA ASP A 279 21.76 -6.84 17.43
C ASP A 279 23.05 -6.87 16.60
N GLY A 280 24.18 -6.51 17.22
CA GLY A 280 25.46 -6.34 16.50
C GLY A 280 25.49 -5.14 15.54
N GLY A 281 24.65 -4.13 15.77
CA GLY A 281 24.50 -2.93 14.95
C GLY A 281 25.82 -2.22 14.62
N SER A 282 25.80 -1.45 13.53
CA SER A 282 26.97 -0.73 13.03
C SER A 282 27.41 0.35 14.02
N ASN A 283 28.55 0.11 14.66
CA ASN A 283 29.23 1.09 15.50
C ASN A 283 30.00 2.09 14.64
N CYS A 284 30.55 3.12 15.28
CA CYS A 284 31.45 4.08 14.62
C CYS A 284 32.56 3.33 13.85
N PRO A 285 32.68 3.51 12.52
CA PRO A 285 33.66 2.77 11.72
C PRO A 285 35.12 3.11 12.08
N ASN A 286 35.35 4.26 12.69
CA ASN A 286 36.68 4.68 13.13
C ASN A 286 37.03 4.15 14.54
N CYS A 287 36.03 3.85 15.38
CA CYS A 287 36.25 3.27 16.71
C CYS A 287 36.09 1.74 16.72
N SER A 288 35.34 1.20 15.76
CA SER A 288 35.01 -0.22 15.65
C SER A 288 35.83 -0.85 14.54
N LEU A 289 36.86 -1.61 14.93
CA LEU A 289 37.65 -2.48 14.03
C LEU A 289 36.86 -3.71 13.53
N ALA A 290 35.54 -3.68 13.58
CA ALA A 290 34.69 -4.80 13.15
C ALA A 290 34.74 -4.89 11.61
N GLY A 291 35.42 -5.92 11.10
CA GLY A 291 35.58 -6.20 9.67
C GLY A 291 36.98 -5.95 9.10
N THR A 292 37.94 -5.50 9.91
CA THR A 292 39.39 -5.57 9.61
C THR A 292 39.99 -6.75 10.37
N SER A 293 40.97 -7.44 9.79
CA SER A 293 41.63 -8.51 10.54
C SER A 293 42.37 -7.91 11.75
N LYS A 294 42.45 -8.66 12.86
CA LYS A 294 43.15 -8.21 14.07
C LYS A 294 44.62 -7.83 13.77
N LEU A 295 45.25 -8.46 12.78
CA LEU A 295 46.62 -8.15 12.36
C LEU A 295 46.69 -6.88 11.51
N GLU A 296 45.75 -6.62 10.60
CA GLU A 296 45.65 -5.33 9.90
C GLU A 296 45.58 -4.16 10.89
N ALA A 297 44.75 -4.29 11.93
CA ALA A 297 44.61 -3.27 12.96
C ALA A 297 45.91 -3.05 13.76
N LEU A 298 46.58 -4.13 14.15
CA LEU A 298 47.83 -4.04 14.90
C LEU A 298 48.96 -3.46 14.05
N PHE A 299 49.05 -3.81 12.76
CA PHE A 299 50.01 -3.20 11.84
C PHE A 299 49.71 -1.73 11.60
N PHE A 300 48.46 -1.37 11.34
CA PHE A 300 48.04 0.02 11.18
C PHE A 300 48.49 0.88 12.36
N GLU A 301 48.23 0.42 13.59
CA GLU A 301 48.65 1.10 14.81
C GLU A 301 50.17 1.14 14.98
N ALA A 302 50.86 0.04 14.67
CA ALA A 302 52.31 -0.02 14.79
C ALA A 302 53.05 0.90 13.80
N PHE A 303 52.58 1.02 12.55
CA PHE A 303 53.13 1.99 11.59
C PHE A 303 52.81 3.44 11.99
N ARG A 304 51.60 3.69 12.51
CA ARG A 304 51.23 5.01 13.04
C ARG A 304 52.16 5.43 14.18
N ASN A 305 52.49 4.52 15.09
CA ASN A 305 53.42 4.76 16.20
C ASN A 305 54.88 4.97 15.74
N LYS A 306 55.23 4.54 14.52
CA LYS A 306 56.53 4.83 13.88
C LYS A 306 56.56 6.16 13.13
N GLY A 307 55.47 6.95 13.21
CA GLY A 307 55.41 8.30 12.67
C GLY A 307 54.84 8.41 11.26
N LEU A 308 54.32 7.31 10.67
CA LEU A 308 53.64 7.41 9.37
C LEU A 308 52.26 8.04 9.54
N ALA A 309 51.92 8.97 8.65
CA ALA A 309 50.56 9.47 8.52
C ALA A 309 49.70 8.40 7.84
N THR A 310 48.91 7.64 8.62
CA THR A 310 48.16 6.47 8.13
C THR A 310 46.66 6.72 8.05
N GLN A 311 45.99 6.09 7.06
CA GLN A 311 44.54 6.04 6.93
C GLN A 311 44.08 4.62 6.58
N ALA A 312 43.17 4.04 7.36
CA ALA A 312 42.68 2.68 7.18
C ALA A 312 41.48 2.59 6.21
N ASN A 313 41.23 1.40 5.66
CA ASN A 313 40.06 1.06 4.82
C ASN A 313 39.85 1.98 3.61
N VAL A 314 40.94 2.39 2.95
CA VAL A 314 40.89 3.37 1.86
C VAL A 314 40.45 2.73 0.54
N ARG A 315 39.62 3.46 -0.21
CA ARG A 315 39.28 3.12 -1.60
C ARG A 315 40.04 4.04 -2.55
N LEU A 316 41.03 3.47 -3.22
CA LEU A 316 41.82 4.17 -4.22
C LEU A 316 41.15 4.06 -5.60
N PRO A 317 41.15 5.13 -6.42
CA PRO A 317 40.58 5.13 -7.77
C PRO A 317 41.47 4.36 -8.79
N VAL A 318 42.07 3.25 -8.37
CA VAL A 318 42.90 2.37 -9.19
C VAL A 318 42.04 1.19 -9.64
N ARG A 319 41.94 0.97 -10.95
CA ARG A 319 41.21 -0.17 -11.51
C ARG A 319 42.12 -1.39 -11.61
N TRP A 320 41.58 -2.57 -11.32
CA TRP A 320 42.29 -3.84 -11.47
C TRP A 320 41.27 -4.96 -11.77
N ARG A 321 41.57 -5.82 -12.75
CA ARG A 321 40.60 -6.78 -13.30
C ARG A 321 39.23 -6.12 -13.55
N ASN A 322 38.16 -6.68 -12.99
CA ASN A 322 36.79 -6.18 -13.08
C ASN A 322 36.42 -5.17 -11.98
N ASN A 323 37.35 -4.83 -11.07
CA ASN A 323 37.10 -3.91 -9.97
C ASN A 323 37.30 -2.45 -10.40
N ARG A 324 36.30 -1.60 -10.11
CA ARG A 324 36.31 -0.17 -10.45
C ARG A 324 37.22 0.67 -9.56
N PHE A 325 37.60 0.15 -8.39
CA PHE A 325 38.49 0.77 -7.40
C PHE A 325 39.27 -0.30 -6.64
N SER A 326 40.41 0.08 -6.05
CA SER A 326 41.21 -0.77 -5.18
C SER A 326 40.88 -0.46 -3.73
N ARG A 327 40.28 -1.42 -3.01
CA ARG A 327 40.18 -1.36 -1.55
C ARG A 327 41.49 -1.89 -0.97
N VAL A 328 42.14 -1.11 -0.13
CA VAL A 328 43.42 -1.45 0.52
C VAL A 328 43.26 -1.42 2.04
N ASP A 329 44.12 -2.15 2.77
CA ASP A 329 43.98 -2.28 4.22
C ASP A 329 44.24 -0.96 4.92
N PHE A 330 45.35 -0.31 4.56
CA PHE A 330 45.61 1.07 4.90
C PHE A 330 46.62 1.70 3.92
N VAL A 331 46.63 3.03 3.90
CA VAL A 331 47.65 3.83 3.22
C VAL A 331 48.50 4.54 4.27
N GLY A 332 49.75 4.81 3.91
CA GLY A 332 50.65 5.67 4.66
C GLY A 332 51.21 6.76 3.76
N ALA A 333 51.54 7.91 4.34
CA ALA A 333 52.31 8.94 3.68
C ALA A 333 53.60 9.21 4.46
N ASP A 334 54.71 9.27 3.73
CA ASP A 334 56.03 9.63 4.24
C ASP A 334 56.74 10.52 3.21
N ASP A 335 57.08 11.75 3.62
CA ASP A 335 57.79 12.76 2.81
C ASP A 335 57.27 12.90 1.35
N GLY A 336 55.96 13.07 1.18
CA GLY A 336 55.31 13.24 -0.12
C GLY A 336 55.07 11.95 -0.92
N ARG A 337 55.40 10.78 -0.37
CA ARG A 337 55.21 9.48 -1.02
C ARG A 337 53.93 8.80 -0.52
N ASN A 338 53.12 8.30 -1.45
CA ASN A 338 51.92 7.53 -1.12
C ASN A 338 52.25 6.04 -1.07
N ILE A 339 52.19 5.45 0.11
CA ILE A 339 52.47 4.05 0.39
C ILE A 339 51.14 3.31 0.58
N VAL A 340 51.01 2.15 -0.04
CA VAL A 340 49.88 1.23 0.15
C VAL A 340 50.36 0.02 0.91
N PHE A 341 49.63 -0.35 1.97
CA PHE A 341 49.90 -1.53 2.76
C PHE A 341 48.80 -2.57 2.58
N GLU A 342 49.23 -3.82 2.38
CA GLU A 342 48.38 -5.00 2.33
C GLU A 342 48.94 -6.05 3.29
N TYR A 343 48.07 -6.65 4.09
CA TYR A 343 48.38 -7.80 4.93
C TYR A 343 47.74 -9.07 4.36
N ASP A 344 48.57 -10.04 4.00
CA ASP A 344 48.14 -11.27 3.35
C ASP A 344 48.15 -12.44 4.35
N GLY A 345 46.96 -12.74 4.91
CA GLY A 345 46.76 -13.90 5.74
C GLY A 345 46.69 -15.20 4.92
N SER A 346 47.43 -16.23 5.32
CA SER A 346 47.56 -17.49 4.56
C SER A 346 46.22 -18.14 4.25
N PHE A 347 45.30 -18.10 5.22
CA PHE A 347 43.95 -18.63 5.07
C PHE A 347 43.23 -18.15 3.78
N TYR A 348 43.43 -16.90 3.38
CA TYR A 348 42.78 -16.31 2.19
C TYR A 348 43.67 -16.31 0.94
N HIS A 349 45.00 -16.39 1.11
CA HIS A 349 45.97 -16.11 0.06
C HIS A 349 46.79 -17.33 -0.43
N HIS A 350 46.63 -18.52 0.17
CA HIS A 350 47.42 -19.72 -0.18
C HIS A 350 47.09 -20.33 -1.57
N ARG A 351 45.92 -20.06 -2.14
CA ARG A 351 45.49 -20.66 -3.42
C ARG A 351 46.14 -19.95 -4.60
N LYS A 352 46.43 -20.70 -5.69
CA LYS A 352 47.04 -20.13 -6.92
C LYS A 352 46.25 -18.96 -7.49
N GLU A 353 44.92 -19.02 -7.46
CA GLU A 353 44.05 -17.95 -7.95
C GLU A 353 44.10 -16.71 -7.04
N ALA A 354 44.35 -16.88 -5.74
CA ALA A 354 44.55 -15.79 -4.81
C ALA A 354 45.90 -15.10 -5.04
N VAL A 355 46.98 -15.87 -5.19
CA VAL A 355 48.30 -15.35 -5.58
C VAL A 355 48.23 -14.53 -6.87
N SER A 356 47.54 -15.06 -7.90
CA SER A 356 47.32 -14.34 -9.15
C SER A 356 46.53 -13.03 -8.96
N ARG A 357 45.53 -12.99 -8.07
CA ARG A 357 44.79 -11.76 -7.73
C ARG A 357 45.66 -10.73 -7.03
N ASP A 358 46.47 -11.17 -6.07
CA ASP A 358 47.40 -10.32 -5.33
C ASP A 358 48.42 -9.69 -6.29
N MET A 359 48.93 -10.48 -7.24
CA MET A 359 49.85 -10.01 -8.25
C MET A 359 49.23 -8.91 -9.12
N ASP A 360 48.03 -9.16 -9.67
CA ASP A 360 47.35 -8.19 -10.54
C ASP A 360 47.01 -6.89 -9.80
N LYS A 361 46.58 -7.00 -8.53
CA LYS A 361 46.28 -5.84 -7.68
C LYS A 361 47.55 -5.03 -7.40
N SER A 362 48.64 -5.71 -7.01
CA SER A 362 49.93 -5.06 -6.77
C SER A 362 50.48 -4.38 -8.01
N GLN A 363 50.44 -5.03 -9.18
CA GLN A 363 50.87 -4.43 -10.45
C GLN A 363 50.04 -3.20 -10.82
N ALA A 364 48.72 -3.22 -10.60
CA ALA A 364 47.86 -2.07 -10.85
C ALA A 364 48.21 -0.87 -9.94
N LEU A 365 48.47 -1.12 -8.66
CA LEU A 365 48.88 -0.10 -7.69
C LEU A 365 50.27 0.48 -8.02
N LEU A 366 51.24 -0.37 -8.37
CA LEU A 366 52.57 0.05 -8.80
C LEU A 366 52.50 0.89 -10.08
N LYS A 367 51.68 0.48 -11.06
CA LYS A 367 51.44 1.25 -12.29
C LYS A 367 50.79 2.61 -12.02
N ALA A 368 49.99 2.72 -10.97
CA ALA A 368 49.39 3.98 -10.52
C ALA A 368 50.36 4.87 -9.71
N GLY A 369 51.61 4.46 -9.52
CA GLY A 369 52.66 5.27 -8.91
C GLY A 369 52.82 5.08 -7.39
N PHE A 370 52.07 4.16 -6.78
CA PHE A 370 52.20 3.89 -5.34
C PHE A 370 53.43 3.04 -5.05
N LEU A 371 54.04 3.27 -3.88
CA LEU A 371 54.90 2.28 -3.25
C LEU A 371 54.01 1.24 -2.58
N VAL A 372 54.22 -0.04 -2.87
CA VAL A 372 53.38 -1.13 -2.35
C VAL A 372 54.16 -1.96 -1.35
N VAL A 373 53.64 -2.06 -0.14
CA VAL A 373 54.13 -2.95 0.91
C VAL A 373 53.15 -4.11 1.05
N ARG A 374 53.63 -5.35 0.90
CA ARG A 374 52.88 -6.55 1.26
C ARG A 374 53.54 -7.25 2.44
N ILE A 375 52.80 -7.37 3.54
CA ILE A 375 53.19 -8.17 4.70
C ILE A 375 52.51 -9.52 4.54
N ARG A 376 53.29 -10.56 4.25
CA ARG A 376 52.77 -11.88 3.89
C ARG A 376 53.05 -12.90 4.98
N GLU A 377 52.06 -13.71 5.36
CA GLU A 377 52.34 -14.84 6.26
C GLU A 377 53.38 -15.77 5.65
N GLY A 378 54.28 -16.30 6.49
CA GLY A 378 55.54 -16.91 6.05
C GLY A 378 55.42 -18.09 5.07
N ASP A 379 54.31 -18.81 5.11
CA ASP A 379 54.01 -19.95 4.23
C ASP A 379 53.54 -19.55 2.83
N LEU A 380 53.20 -18.27 2.60
CA LEU A 380 52.75 -17.76 1.31
C LEU A 380 53.90 -17.49 0.31
N GLY A 381 55.11 -17.26 0.82
CA GLY A 381 56.25 -16.78 0.01
C GLY A 381 56.02 -15.41 -0.65
N PRO A 382 57.04 -14.85 -1.32
CA PRO A 382 56.91 -13.59 -2.05
C PRO A 382 56.16 -13.78 -3.38
N LEU A 383 55.44 -12.75 -3.81
CA LEU A 383 54.89 -12.65 -5.16
C LEU A 383 56.02 -12.47 -6.19
N ASP A 384 55.91 -13.12 -7.34
CA ASP A 384 56.87 -13.01 -8.45
C ASP A 384 56.64 -11.70 -9.25
N ILE A 385 56.93 -10.57 -8.61
CA ILE A 385 56.90 -9.24 -9.22
C ILE A 385 58.25 -8.57 -9.00
N ARG A 386 58.89 -8.16 -10.10
CA ARG A 386 60.15 -7.42 -10.08
C ARG A 386 59.86 -5.93 -10.28
N ASP A 387 59.64 -5.20 -9.20
CA ASP A 387 59.50 -3.74 -9.17
C ASP A 387 60.19 -3.21 -7.89
N GLU A 388 61.02 -2.17 -8.02
CA GLU A 388 61.76 -1.58 -6.89
C GLU A 388 60.84 -0.96 -5.84
N ARG A 389 59.63 -0.54 -6.24
CA ARG A 389 58.60 0.05 -5.37
C ARG A 389 57.74 -1.01 -4.68
N LEU A 390 57.99 -2.30 -4.91
CA LEU A 390 57.34 -3.40 -4.19
C LEU A 390 58.24 -3.91 -3.07
N VAL A 391 57.79 -3.71 -1.83
CA VAL A 391 58.41 -4.27 -0.61
C VAL A 391 57.56 -5.45 -0.14
N GLN A 392 58.19 -6.61 0.03
CA GLN A 392 57.52 -7.82 0.52
C GLN A 392 58.25 -8.31 1.76
N VAL A 393 57.55 -8.34 2.89
CA VAL A 393 58.11 -8.79 4.17
C VAL A 393 57.31 -9.96 4.69
N ALA A 394 58.01 -11.03 5.05
CA ALA A 394 57.38 -12.20 5.65
C ALA A 394 57.08 -11.94 7.14
N HIS A 395 55.88 -12.29 7.56
CA HIS A 395 55.44 -12.30 8.95
C HIS A 395 55.19 -13.76 9.36
N SER A 396 56.19 -14.39 9.99
CA SER A 396 56.17 -15.83 10.31
C SER A 396 55.98 -16.07 11.80
N ALA A 397 55.22 -17.11 12.17
CA ALA A 397 55.15 -17.61 13.54
C ALA A 397 56.33 -18.54 13.87
N ASP A 398 56.81 -18.57 15.12
CA ASP A 398 57.72 -19.65 15.54
C ASP A 398 56.87 -20.91 15.71
N ALA A 399 57.38 -22.03 15.22
CA ALA A 399 56.69 -23.31 15.07
C ALA A 399 56.12 -23.92 16.38
N ARG A 400 56.24 -23.25 17.53
CA ARG A 400 55.89 -23.78 18.87
C ARG A 400 54.53 -23.32 19.40
N SER A 401 53.86 -22.32 18.82
CA SER A 401 52.45 -22.03 19.19
C SER A 401 51.70 -21.29 18.09
N GLY A 402 50.51 -21.76 17.72
CA GLY A 402 49.65 -21.14 16.67
C GLY A 402 49.12 -19.73 16.98
N TYR A 403 49.52 -19.11 18.10
CA TYR A 403 49.11 -17.77 18.54
C TYR A 403 50.21 -16.71 18.43
N ASP A 404 51.36 -17.06 17.85
CA ASP A 404 52.58 -16.28 17.91
C ASP A 404 52.62 -15.07 16.91
N PHE A 405 51.68 -15.00 15.97
CA PHE A 405 51.55 -13.89 15.02
C PHE A 405 51.11 -12.58 15.70
N TYR A 406 50.32 -12.66 16.77
CA TYR A 406 49.73 -11.48 17.43
C TYR A 406 50.64 -10.83 18.47
N ARG A 407 51.84 -11.36 18.71
CA ARG A 407 52.74 -10.85 19.75
C ARG A 407 53.25 -9.46 19.39
N PRO A 408 53.12 -8.46 20.29
CA PRO A 408 53.58 -7.10 20.02
C PRO A 408 55.03 -7.04 19.53
N GLU A 409 55.93 -7.83 20.13
CA GLU A 409 57.35 -7.86 19.79
C GLU A 409 57.58 -8.29 18.33
N ARG A 410 56.78 -9.24 17.84
CA ARG A 410 56.88 -9.70 16.45
C ARG A 410 56.30 -8.71 15.47
N ILE A 411 55.19 -8.07 15.82
CA ILE A 411 54.58 -7.01 15.00
C ILE A 411 55.58 -5.86 14.88
N THR A 412 56.18 -5.45 15.99
CA THR A 412 57.25 -4.45 16.00
C THR A 412 58.43 -4.86 15.13
N ALA A 413 58.94 -6.10 15.26
CA ALA A 413 60.06 -6.58 14.43
C ALA A 413 59.73 -6.59 12.92
N THR A 414 58.50 -6.96 12.56
CA THR A 414 58.03 -6.94 11.16
C THR A 414 57.94 -5.51 10.64
N VAL A 415 57.36 -4.60 11.43
CA VAL A 415 57.28 -3.17 11.10
C VAL A 415 58.67 -2.55 10.96
N ASP A 416 59.60 -2.86 11.86
CA ASP A 416 60.98 -2.38 11.79
C ASP A 416 61.68 -2.87 10.52
N THR A 417 61.43 -4.12 10.12
CA THR A 417 61.93 -4.67 8.85
C THR A 417 61.36 -3.92 7.65
N VAL A 418 60.04 -3.68 7.63
CA VAL A 418 59.39 -2.89 6.57
C VAL A 418 59.97 -1.48 6.52
N MET A 419 60.10 -0.79 7.66
CA MET A 419 60.66 0.55 7.74
C MET A 419 62.11 0.59 7.26
N ALA A 420 62.92 -0.42 7.58
CA ALA A 420 64.29 -0.53 7.09
C ALA A 420 64.36 -0.76 5.57
N GLU A 421 63.48 -1.60 5.00
CA GLU A 421 63.38 -1.82 3.56
C GLU A 421 62.92 -0.56 2.81
N LEU A 422 61.93 0.14 3.36
CA LEU A 422 61.53 1.45 2.87
C LEU A 422 62.77 2.36 2.87
N ASN A 423 63.38 2.62 4.03
CA ASN A 423 64.55 3.49 4.12
C ASN A 423 65.69 3.13 3.17
N ARG A 424 66.00 1.83 2.97
CA ARG A 424 67.07 1.39 2.07
C ARG A 424 66.78 1.72 0.60
N ARG A 425 65.53 1.57 0.19
CA ARG A 425 65.07 1.88 -1.18
C ARG A 425 64.80 3.37 -1.39
N LEU A 426 64.91 4.15 -0.32
CA LEU A 426 64.70 5.60 -0.28
C LEU A 426 66.01 6.42 -0.30
N VAL A 427 67.18 5.78 -0.37
CA VAL A 427 68.47 6.48 -0.59
C VAL A 427 68.66 6.69 -2.10
N PRO A 428 68.78 7.94 -2.61
CA PRO A 428 69.21 8.17 -3.98
C PRO A 428 70.56 7.50 -4.20
N ALA A 429 70.75 6.79 -5.31
CA ALA A 429 72.07 6.31 -5.67
C ALA A 429 73.07 7.48 -5.65
N ALA A 430 74.03 7.43 -4.75
CA ALA A 430 75.13 8.39 -4.73
C ALA A 430 76.05 8.07 -5.91
N ALA A 431 75.85 8.79 -7.02
CA ALA A 431 76.85 9.30 -7.97
C ALA A 431 76.13 9.95 -9.16
#